data_AF-A0A7V2V7C7-F1
#
_entry.id   AF-A0A7V2V7C7-F1
#
_cell.length_a   1.000
_cell.length_b   1.000
_cell.length_c   1.000
_cell.angle_alpha   90.00
_cell.angle_beta   90.00
_cell.angle_gamma   90.00
#
_symmetry.space_group_name_H-M   'P 1'
#
loop_
_entity.id
_entity.type
_entity.pdbx_description
1 polymer ?
#
loop_
_entity_poly.entity_id
_entity_poly.type
_entity_poly.pdbx_seq_one_letter_code
_entity_poly.pdbx_strand_id
1 'polypeptide(L)'
;MEFLATLFNLAIYQPLYNGLIALYNFIPDLGIAIILLTLLIRIMLISLSKKSIESQKKMQEIQPAIKRLQEKYKNDRAKQSQAIMQLYKEKKINPASGCLPLIIQLVILIALYRVFMAGISFNGDGHLLYSFVKNPGHINHLAFGFIDITKSNLWLALLAAGLQFWQTKMLMTKNEKVQTAKKQLEEKKDSEEPDFSTIMQKQMLYLGPFLTFIFGAKFSAGLPIYWITTTLFMIVQQYWIISKEKTALKAENKSS
;
A
#
# COMPACT_ATOMS: atom_id res chain seq x y z
N MET A 1 9.46 -4.44 26.11
CA MET A 1 8.89 -5.16 24.93
C MET A 1 7.42 -5.50 25.13
N GLU A 2 6.98 -5.89 26.34
CA GLU A 2 5.57 -6.19 26.62
C GLU A 2 4.59 -5.04 26.35
N PHE A 3 4.94 -3.81 26.72
CA PHE A 3 4.07 -2.64 26.45
C PHE A 3 3.69 -2.49 24.98
N LEU A 4 4.65 -2.63 24.05
CA LEU A 4 4.38 -2.50 22.61
C LEU A 4 3.52 -3.64 22.09
N ALA A 5 3.72 -4.86 22.60
CA ALA A 5 2.89 -6.01 22.26
C ALA A 5 1.46 -5.82 22.77
N THR A 6 1.27 -5.37 24.01
CA THR A 6 -0.04 -5.07 24.60
C THR A 6 -0.73 -3.95 23.84
N LEU A 7 0.00 -2.87 23.49
CA LEU A 7 -0.54 -1.77 22.70
C LEU A 7 -0.97 -2.24 21.31
N PHE A 8 -0.15 -3.03 20.62
CA PHE A 8 -0.51 -3.60 19.32
C PHE A 8 -1.74 -4.50 19.42
N ASN A 9 -1.81 -5.34 20.46
CA ASN A 9 -2.93 -6.23 20.67
C ASN A 9 -4.23 -5.46 20.91
N LEU A 10 -4.21 -4.49 21.82
CA LEU A 10 -5.39 -3.71 22.21
C LEU A 10 -5.82 -2.71 21.14
N ALA A 11 -4.88 -2.00 20.51
CA ALA A 11 -5.20 -0.91 19.59
C ALA A 11 -5.42 -1.37 18.14
N ILE A 12 -4.86 -2.51 17.74
CA ILE A 12 -4.87 -2.97 16.34
C ILE A 12 -5.51 -4.35 16.23
N TYR A 13 -4.91 -5.37 16.84
CA TYR A 13 -5.33 -6.76 16.62
C TYR A 13 -6.76 -7.03 17.12
N GLN A 14 -7.08 -6.69 18.37
CA GLN A 14 -8.37 -6.99 18.98
C GLN A 14 -9.53 -6.24 18.30
N PRO A 15 -9.42 -4.93 17.96
CA PRO A 15 -10.43 -4.24 17.17
C PRO A 15 -10.65 -4.87 15.79
N LEU A 16 -9.57 -5.24 15.08
CA LEU A 16 -9.67 -5.87 13.76
C LEU A 16 -10.29 -7.27 13.85
N TYR A 17 -9.93 -8.05 14.86
CA TYR A 17 -10.51 -9.35 15.14
C TYR A 17 -12.02 -9.24 15.39
N ASN A 18 -12.42 -8.37 16.31
CA ASN A 18 -13.83 -8.14 16.63
C ASN A 18 -14.61 -7.60 15.44
N GLY A 19 -13.99 -6.71 14.65
CA GLY A 19 -14.57 -6.22 13.41
C GLY A 19 -14.83 -7.34 12.41
N LEU A 20 -13.88 -8.26 12.24
CA LEU A 20 -14.05 -9.43 11.37
C LEU A 20 -15.23 -10.30 11.83
N ILE A 21 -15.28 -10.64 13.12
CA ILE A 21 -16.36 -11.47 13.69
C ILE A 21 -17.72 -10.78 13.61
N ALA A 22 -17.78 -9.47 13.88
CA ALA A 22 -19.00 -8.69 13.75
C ALA A 22 -19.53 -8.67 12.31
N LEU A 23 -18.63 -8.54 11.32
CA LEU A 23 -18.99 -8.60 9.90
C LEU A 23 -19.44 -10.01 9.49
N TYR A 24 -18.78 -11.05 10.00
CA TYR A 24 -19.18 -12.44 9.77
C TYR A 24 -20.56 -12.77 10.37
N ASN A 25 -20.88 -12.23 11.55
CA ASN A 25 -22.22 -12.38 12.14
C ASN A 25 -23.31 -11.71 11.30
N PHE A 26 -22.97 -10.67 10.54
CA PHE A 26 -23.90 -10.01 9.64
C PHE A 26 -24.05 -10.76 8.31
N ILE A 27 -22.94 -11.24 7.75
CA ILE A 27 -22.90 -12.05 6.53
C ILE A 27 -21.99 -13.25 6.81
N PRO A 28 -22.54 -14.48 6.93
CA PRO A 28 -21.79 -15.69 7.32
C PRO A 28 -20.95 -16.25 6.17
N ASP A 29 -20.13 -15.39 5.58
CA ASP A 29 -19.14 -15.67 4.55
C ASP A 29 -17.84 -14.95 4.94
N LEU A 30 -16.82 -15.75 5.29
CA LEU A 30 -15.57 -15.21 5.79
C LEU A 30 -14.80 -14.41 4.72
N GLY A 31 -14.98 -14.72 3.44
CA GLY A 31 -14.39 -13.98 2.33
C GLY A 31 -15.00 -12.59 2.20
N ILE A 32 -16.33 -12.49 2.26
CA ILE A 32 -17.04 -11.22 2.24
C ILE A 32 -16.70 -10.38 3.48
N ALA A 33 -16.63 -11.00 4.66
CA ALA A 33 -16.23 -10.32 5.90
C ALA A 33 -14.81 -9.71 5.78
N ILE A 34 -13.85 -10.44 5.20
CA ILE A 34 -12.50 -9.93 4.92
C ILE A 34 -12.54 -8.72 3.96
N ILE A 35 -13.32 -8.81 2.88
CA ILE A 35 -13.46 -7.70 1.91
C ILE A 35 -14.00 -6.46 2.61
N LEU A 36 -15.11 -6.59 3.35
CA LEU A 36 -15.75 -5.47 4.04
C LEU A 36 -14.83 -4.85 5.10
N LEU A 37 -14.14 -5.68 5.88
CA LEU A 37 -13.16 -5.21 6.86
C LEU A 37 -12.05 -4.40 6.18
N THR A 38 -11.53 -4.92 5.06
CA THR A 38 -10.48 -4.25 4.28
C THR A 38 -10.94 -2.88 3.77
N LEU A 39 -12.16 -2.81 3.23
CA LEU A 39 -12.75 -1.55 2.75
C LEU A 39 -12.93 -0.55 3.89
N LEU A 40 -13.41 -1.00 5.06
CA LEU A 40 -13.59 -0.16 6.24
C LEU A 40 -12.27 0.46 6.70
N ILE A 41 -11.21 -0.35 6.82
CA ILE A 41 -9.86 0.12 7.17
C ILE A 41 -9.38 1.14 6.13
N ARG A 42 -9.57 0.86 4.85
CA ARG A 42 -9.14 1.73 3.76
C ARG A 42 -9.86 3.07 3.73
N ILE A 43 -11.16 3.08 4.03
CA ILE A 43 -11.95 4.30 4.16
C ILE A 43 -11.46 5.13 5.34
N MET A 44 -11.20 4.50 6.50
CA MET A 44 -10.66 5.19 7.68
C MET A 44 -9.29 5.82 7.39
N LEU A 45 -8.43 5.13 6.62
CA LEU A 45 -7.09 5.60 6.27
C LEU A 45 -7.05 6.52 5.05
N ILE A 46 -8.18 6.83 4.41
CA ILE A 46 -8.21 7.55 3.14
C ILE A 46 -7.58 8.95 3.24
N SER A 47 -7.78 9.64 4.37
CA SER A 47 -7.21 10.96 4.65
C SER A 47 -5.68 10.91 4.72
N LEU A 48 -5.15 9.86 5.35
CA LEU A 48 -3.72 9.64 5.47
C LEU A 48 -3.09 9.29 4.11
N SER A 49 -3.72 8.38 3.36
CA SER A 49 -3.26 8.02 2.02
C SER A 49 -3.21 9.21 1.07
N LYS A 50 -4.19 10.13 1.14
CA LYS A 50 -4.16 11.39 0.35
C LYS A 50 -2.91 12.21 0.64
N LYS A 51 -2.58 12.44 1.91
CA LYS A 51 -1.38 13.20 2.30
C LYS A 51 -0.09 12.56 1.79
N SER A 52 -0.01 11.23 1.84
CA SER A 52 1.18 10.54 1.31
C SER A 52 1.27 10.62 -0.21
N ILE A 53 0.16 10.49 -0.94
CA ILE A 53 0.12 10.65 -2.41
C ILE A 53 0.57 12.06 -2.81
N GLU A 54 0.09 13.11 -2.11
CA GLU A 54 0.52 14.49 -2.34
C GLU A 54 2.03 14.66 -2.09
N SER A 55 2.54 14.09 -0.99
CA SER A 55 3.98 14.13 -0.70
C SER A 55 4.81 13.42 -1.78
N GLN A 56 4.32 12.29 -2.31
CA GLN A 56 4.99 11.57 -3.39
C GLN A 56 4.99 12.38 -4.70
N LYS A 57 3.91 13.12 -5.00
CA LYS A 57 3.85 14.00 -6.16
C LYS A 57 4.85 15.15 -6.06
N LYS A 58 4.93 15.84 -4.92
CA LYS A 58 5.94 16.89 -4.68
C LYS A 58 7.37 16.34 -4.80
N MET A 59 7.60 15.12 -4.33
CA MET A 59 8.87 14.43 -4.48
C MET A 59 9.22 14.17 -5.95
N GLN A 60 8.24 13.79 -6.78
CA GLN A 60 8.42 13.61 -8.22
C GLN A 60 8.77 14.92 -8.93
N GLU A 61 8.14 16.04 -8.56
CA GLU A 61 8.37 17.35 -9.15
C GLU A 61 9.82 17.84 -8.94
N ILE A 62 10.44 17.51 -7.82
CA ILE A 62 11.82 17.93 -7.51
C ILE A 62 12.90 16.95 -8.00
N GLN A 63 12.54 15.79 -8.56
CA GLN A 63 13.50 14.82 -9.10
C GLN A 63 14.51 15.43 -10.09
N PRO A 64 14.13 16.35 -11.01
CA PRO A 64 15.09 16.97 -11.92
C PRO A 64 16.16 17.80 -11.19
N ALA A 65 15.79 18.47 -10.10
CA ALA A 65 16.73 19.24 -9.28
C ALA A 65 17.65 18.32 -8.47
N ILE A 66 17.14 17.21 -7.94
CA ILE A 66 17.94 16.18 -7.28
C ILE A 66 18.99 15.63 -8.24
N LYS A 67 18.63 15.31 -9.48
CA LYS A 67 19.57 14.81 -10.50
C LYS A 67 20.70 15.79 -10.81
N ARG A 68 20.37 17.09 -10.96
CA ARG A 68 21.40 18.13 -11.16
C ARG A 68 22.38 18.22 -9.98
N LEU A 69 21.90 18.05 -8.76
CA LEU A 69 22.76 18.01 -7.57
C LEU A 69 23.62 16.73 -7.54
N GLN A 70 23.05 15.59 -7.93
CA GLN A 70 23.79 14.32 -8.02
C GLN A 70 24.96 14.41 -8.99
N GLU A 71 24.73 14.99 -10.18
CA GLU A 71 25.75 15.24 -11.20
C GLU A 71 26.81 16.25 -10.71
N LYS A 72 26.37 17.38 -10.13
CA LYS A 72 27.26 18.44 -9.64
C LYS A 72 28.23 17.94 -8.56
N TYR A 73 27.79 17.04 -7.69
CA TYR A 73 28.57 16.52 -6.57
C TYR A 73 28.91 15.03 -6.73
N LYS A 74 29.02 14.51 -7.97
CA LYS A 74 29.29 13.07 -8.24
C LYS A 74 30.52 12.53 -7.50
N ASN A 75 31.54 13.38 -7.31
CA ASN A 75 32.80 13.02 -6.66
C ASN A 75 32.82 13.27 -5.14
N ASP A 76 31.76 13.85 -4.56
CA ASP A 76 31.69 14.23 -3.15
C ASP A 76 30.31 13.83 -2.57
N ARG A 77 30.20 12.55 -2.17
CA ARG A 77 28.94 11.98 -1.65
C ARG A 77 28.45 12.70 -0.40
N ALA A 78 29.36 13.24 0.42
CA ALA A 78 28.99 13.97 1.62
C ALA A 78 28.28 15.28 1.25
N LYS A 79 28.87 16.09 0.37
CA LYS A 79 28.23 17.31 -0.13
C LYS A 79 26.96 17.03 -0.94
N GLN A 80 26.94 15.94 -1.70
CA GLN A 80 25.76 15.51 -2.45
C GLN A 80 24.57 15.26 -1.50
N SER A 81 24.77 14.46 -0.44
CA SER A 81 23.72 14.16 0.55
C SER A 81 23.24 15.42 1.28
N GLN A 82 24.17 16.30 1.66
CA GLN A 82 23.84 17.59 2.29
C GLN A 82 23.03 18.50 1.39
N ALA A 83 23.42 18.66 0.12
CA ALA A 83 22.73 19.51 -0.84
C ALA A 83 21.31 18.99 -1.14
N ILE A 84 21.14 17.67 -1.27
CA ILE A 84 19.82 17.05 -1.45
C ILE A 84 18.94 17.29 -0.21
N MET A 85 19.48 17.12 0.99
CA MET A 85 18.75 17.39 2.23
C MET A 85 18.37 18.88 2.37
N GLN A 86 19.26 19.77 1.96
CA GLN A 86 18.99 21.21 1.94
C GLN A 86 17.88 21.55 0.95
N LEU A 87 17.89 20.96 -0.25
CA LEU A 87 16.81 21.10 -1.22
C LEU A 87 15.46 20.63 -0.64
N TYR A 88 15.43 19.50 0.08
CA TYR A 88 14.21 19.05 0.76
C TYR A 88 13.71 20.06 1.79
N LYS A 89 14.61 20.67 2.59
CA LYS A 89 14.26 21.70 3.58
C LYS A 89 13.75 22.98 2.91
N GLU A 90 14.44 23.46 1.88
CA GLU A 90 14.06 24.66 1.11
C GLU A 90 12.67 24.50 0.46
N LYS A 91 12.39 23.32 -0.09
CA LYS A 91 11.08 22.99 -0.67
C LYS A 91 10.05 22.53 0.36
N LYS A 92 10.42 22.46 1.65
CA LYS A 92 9.58 22.00 2.77
C LYS A 92 8.95 20.62 2.51
N ILE A 93 9.72 19.70 1.91
CA ILE A 93 9.30 18.34 1.59
C ILE A 93 9.91 17.38 2.63
N ASN A 94 9.07 16.49 3.18
CA ASN A 94 9.53 15.45 4.10
C ASN A 94 9.73 14.11 3.37
N PRO A 95 10.98 13.61 3.24
CA PRO A 95 11.23 12.35 2.55
C PRO A 95 10.60 11.12 3.25
N ALA A 96 10.43 11.15 4.58
CA ALA A 96 9.82 10.05 5.33
C ALA A 96 8.32 9.88 5.05
N SER A 97 7.65 10.92 4.55
CA SER A 97 6.22 10.85 4.20
C SER A 97 5.94 9.93 3.00
N GLY A 98 6.98 9.60 2.21
CA GLY A 98 6.90 8.65 1.11
C GLY A 98 6.91 7.18 1.54
N CYS A 99 7.58 6.83 2.64
CA CYS A 99 7.64 5.45 3.15
C CYS A 99 6.61 5.16 4.24
N LEU A 100 5.99 6.18 4.83
CA LEU A 100 4.96 6.03 5.86
C LEU A 100 3.82 5.06 5.48
N PRO A 101 3.27 5.06 4.25
CA PRO A 101 2.24 4.09 3.87
C PRO A 101 2.75 2.65 3.89
N LEU A 102 4.02 2.42 3.54
CA LEU A 102 4.62 1.09 3.54
C LEU A 102 4.71 0.53 4.97
N ILE A 103 5.12 1.37 5.92
CA ILE A 103 5.21 0.99 7.34
C ILE A 103 3.83 0.63 7.87
N ILE A 104 2.84 1.49 7.63
CA ILE A 104 1.46 1.24 8.06
C ILE A 104 0.89 -0.01 7.39
N GLN A 105 1.18 -0.20 6.11
CA GLN A 105 0.78 -1.40 5.36
C GLN A 105 1.35 -2.67 6.00
N LEU A 106 2.62 -2.65 6.41
CA LEU A 106 3.27 -3.81 7.03
C LEU A 106 2.65 -4.13 8.40
N VAL A 107 2.42 -3.11 9.24
CA VAL A 107 1.77 -3.27 10.55
C VAL A 107 0.36 -3.85 10.40
N ILE A 108 -0.43 -3.34 9.46
CA ILE A 108 -1.79 -3.83 9.19
C ILE A 108 -1.75 -5.25 8.63
N LEU A 109 -0.81 -5.56 7.73
CA LEU A 109 -0.66 -6.90 7.16
C LEU A 109 -0.37 -7.94 8.26
N ILE A 110 0.54 -7.63 9.18
CA ILE A 110 0.86 -8.49 10.32
C ILE A 110 -0.38 -8.70 11.20
N ALA A 111 -1.14 -7.63 11.48
CA ALA A 111 -2.35 -7.71 12.27
C ALA A 111 -3.42 -8.57 11.58
N LEU A 112 -3.70 -8.32 10.30
CA LEU A 112 -4.70 -9.05 9.53
C LEU A 112 -4.34 -10.52 9.37
N TYR A 113 -3.07 -10.85 9.15
CA TYR A 113 -2.63 -12.25 9.13
C TYR A 113 -2.96 -12.97 10.44
N ARG A 114 -2.64 -12.34 11.59
CA ARG A 114 -2.98 -12.90 12.91
C ARG A 114 -4.50 -13.03 13.09
N VAL A 115 -5.26 -12.03 12.66
CA VAL A 115 -6.73 -12.02 12.72
C VAL A 115 -7.33 -13.14 11.88
N PHE A 116 -6.84 -13.36 10.65
CA PHE A 116 -7.34 -14.43 9.78
C PHE A 116 -7.03 -15.80 10.38
N MET A 117 -5.80 -16.00 10.87
CA MET A 117 -5.45 -17.26 11.54
C MET A 117 -6.31 -17.50 12.79
N ALA A 118 -6.55 -16.48 13.62
CA ALA A 118 -7.38 -16.59 14.81
C ALA A 118 -8.88 -16.78 14.50
N GLY A 119 -9.38 -16.17 13.42
CA GLY A 119 -10.75 -16.37 12.94
C GLY A 119 -10.96 -17.76 12.33
N ILE A 120 -9.94 -18.28 11.63
CA ILE A 120 -9.94 -19.66 11.13
C ILE A 120 -9.90 -20.66 12.29
N SER A 121 -9.08 -20.42 13.31
CA SER A 121 -9.00 -21.29 14.49
C SER A 121 -10.04 -20.97 15.55
N PHE A 122 -11.14 -20.29 15.20
CA PHE A 122 -12.14 -19.91 16.18
C PHE A 122 -12.94 -21.13 16.64
N ASN A 123 -12.72 -21.51 17.90
CA ASN A 123 -13.33 -22.69 18.50
C ASN A 123 -14.50 -22.36 19.44
N GLY A 124 -15.11 -21.18 19.29
CA GLY A 124 -16.20 -20.73 20.17
C GLY A 124 -15.73 -20.11 21.49
N ASP A 125 -14.42 -20.07 21.76
CA ASP A 125 -13.87 -19.38 22.93
C ASP A 125 -13.88 -17.86 22.68
N GLY A 126 -14.85 -17.19 23.31
CA GLY A 126 -15.14 -15.77 23.12
C GLY A 126 -14.27 -14.81 23.93
N HIS A 127 -13.16 -15.26 24.55
CA HIS A 127 -12.36 -14.41 25.46
C HIS A 127 -11.79 -13.14 24.80
N LEU A 128 -11.59 -13.13 23.47
CA LEU A 128 -11.14 -11.95 22.73
C LEU A 128 -12.29 -11.06 22.23
N LEU A 129 -13.53 -11.53 22.33
CA LEU A 129 -14.70 -10.81 21.85
C LEU A 129 -15.07 -9.70 22.83
N TYR A 130 -15.42 -8.53 22.28
CA TYR A 130 -16.06 -7.49 23.05
C TYR A 130 -17.47 -7.92 23.44
N SER A 131 -17.96 -7.41 24.57
CA SER A 131 -19.27 -7.77 25.13
C SER A 131 -20.45 -7.54 24.17
N PHE A 132 -20.30 -6.63 23.21
CA PHE A 132 -21.31 -6.32 22.20
C PHE A 132 -21.22 -7.17 20.92
N VAL A 133 -20.16 -7.98 20.76
CA VAL A 133 -19.97 -8.86 19.60
C VAL A 133 -20.50 -10.24 19.94
N LYS A 134 -21.53 -10.70 19.21
CA LYS A 134 -22.10 -12.04 19.40
C LYS A 134 -21.09 -13.12 19.02
N ASN A 135 -21.09 -14.21 19.77
CA ASN A 135 -20.25 -15.37 19.49
C ASN A 135 -20.90 -16.19 18.34
N PRO A 136 -20.22 -16.38 17.19
CA PRO A 136 -20.77 -17.16 16.08
C PRO A 136 -20.77 -18.68 16.33
N GLY A 137 -20.15 -19.16 17.41
CA GLY A 137 -19.93 -20.58 17.66
C GLY A 137 -18.87 -21.14 16.72
N HIS A 138 -19.29 -21.63 15.55
CA HIS A 138 -18.40 -22.15 14.51
C HIS A 138 -18.37 -21.22 13.30
N ILE A 139 -17.16 -21.00 12.76
CA ILE A 139 -16.97 -20.16 11.58
C ILE A 139 -16.76 -21.06 10.36
N ASN A 140 -17.54 -20.82 9.32
CA ASN A 140 -17.33 -21.44 8.02
C ASN A 140 -16.12 -20.78 7.35
N HIS A 141 -15.12 -21.59 7.00
CA HIS A 141 -13.90 -21.12 6.36
C HIS A 141 -14.01 -20.98 4.84
N LEU A 142 -15.16 -21.32 4.25
CA LEU A 142 -15.41 -21.16 2.82
C LEU A 142 -15.77 -19.71 2.51
N ALA A 143 -14.92 -19.04 1.72
CA ALA A 143 -15.23 -17.82 1.00
C ALA A 143 -16.05 -18.12 -0.24
N PHE A 144 -17.11 -17.34 -0.46
CA PHE A 144 -18.04 -17.41 -1.59
C PHE A 144 -18.69 -18.78 -1.78
N GLY A 145 -18.63 -19.66 -0.77
CA GLY A 145 -19.11 -21.04 -0.82
C GLY A 145 -18.20 -22.06 -1.53
N PHE A 146 -17.08 -21.65 -2.14
CA PHE A 146 -16.21 -22.57 -2.90
C PHE A 146 -14.71 -22.40 -2.68
N ILE A 147 -14.27 -21.33 -2.01
CA ILE A 147 -12.84 -21.08 -1.75
C ILE A 147 -12.55 -21.32 -0.27
N ASP A 148 -11.80 -22.36 0.05
CA ASP A 148 -11.31 -22.58 1.41
C ASP A 148 -10.23 -21.54 1.75
N ILE A 149 -10.54 -20.65 2.71
CA ILE A 149 -9.64 -19.57 3.12
C ILE A 149 -8.42 -20.13 3.87
N THR A 150 -8.53 -21.30 4.49
CA THR A 150 -7.44 -21.89 5.28
C THR A 150 -6.26 -22.35 4.41
N LYS A 151 -6.55 -22.70 3.15
CA LYS A 151 -5.57 -23.23 2.20
C LYS A 151 -5.01 -22.12 1.32
N SER A 152 -3.83 -22.35 0.77
CA SER A 152 -3.30 -21.47 -0.25
C SER A 152 -4.07 -21.64 -1.56
N ASN A 153 -4.17 -20.55 -2.33
CA ASN A 153 -4.84 -20.55 -3.62
C ASN A 153 -3.98 -19.80 -4.64
N LEU A 154 -3.37 -20.57 -5.56
CA LEU A 154 -2.43 -20.05 -6.54
C LEU A 154 -3.09 -19.05 -7.50
N TRP A 155 -4.35 -19.28 -7.88
CA TRP A 155 -5.08 -18.39 -8.78
C TRP A 155 -5.33 -17.02 -8.15
N LEU A 156 -5.74 -17.00 -6.88
CA LEU A 156 -5.89 -15.74 -6.15
C LEU A 156 -4.55 -15.02 -5.95
N ALA A 157 -3.48 -15.75 -5.67
CA ALA A 157 -2.14 -15.18 -5.54
C ALA A 157 -1.65 -14.54 -6.86
N LEU A 158 -1.87 -15.23 -7.98
CA LEU A 158 -1.52 -14.73 -9.31
C LEU A 158 -2.35 -13.48 -9.66
N LEU A 159 -3.65 -13.51 -9.38
CA LEU A 159 -4.54 -12.36 -9.60
C LEU A 159 -4.13 -11.17 -8.74
N ALA A 160 -3.83 -11.37 -7.46
CA ALA A 160 -3.37 -10.33 -6.55
C ALA A 160 -2.08 -9.68 -7.07
N ALA A 161 -1.09 -10.48 -7.45
CA ALA A 161 0.17 -9.99 -7.99
C ALA A 161 -0.02 -9.25 -9.33
N GLY A 162 -0.83 -9.79 -10.24
CA GLY A 162 -1.13 -9.16 -11.53
C GLY A 162 -1.81 -7.81 -11.38
N LEU A 163 -2.81 -7.72 -10.49
CA LEU A 163 -3.48 -6.45 -10.17
C LEU A 163 -2.52 -5.45 -9.53
N GLN A 164 -1.67 -5.90 -8.60
CA GLN A 164 -0.70 -5.02 -7.95
C GLN A 164 0.37 -4.50 -8.92
N PHE A 165 0.82 -5.34 -9.85
CA PHE A 165 1.72 -4.93 -10.93
C PHE A 165 1.05 -3.86 -11.80
N TRP A 166 -0.19 -4.10 -12.23
CA TRP A 166 -0.94 -3.14 -13.04
C TRP A 166 -1.17 -1.80 -12.31
N GLN A 167 -1.58 -1.87 -11.04
CA GLN A 167 -1.75 -0.70 -10.18
C GLN A 167 -0.45 0.10 -10.03
N THR A 168 0.68 -0.58 -9.83
CA THR A 168 2.00 0.07 -9.71
C THR A 168 2.46 0.68 -11.05
N LYS A 169 2.25 -0.03 -12.16
CA LYS A 169 2.57 0.46 -13.51
C LYS A 169 1.79 1.73 -13.83
N MET A 170 0.50 1.79 -13.49
CA MET A 170 -0.35 2.97 -13.69
C MET A 170 0.18 4.21 -12.93
N LEU A 171 0.81 4.02 -11.77
CA LEU A 171 1.43 5.11 -11.02
C LEU A 171 2.72 5.63 -11.66
N MET A 172 3.45 4.77 -12.38
CA MET A 172 4.76 5.11 -12.98
C MET A 172 4.65 5.72 -14.37
N THR A 173 3.63 5.42 -15.17
CA THR A 173 3.48 5.96 -16.55
C THR A 173 3.37 7.49 -16.58
N LYS A 174 3.06 8.14 -15.45
CA LYS A 174 3.09 9.61 -15.32
C LYS A 174 4.53 10.17 -15.26
N ASN A 175 5.51 9.35 -14.84
CA ASN A 175 6.93 9.71 -14.74
C ASN A 175 7.69 9.57 -16.08
N GLU A 176 7.25 8.69 -16.98
CA GLU A 176 7.93 8.47 -18.27
C GLU A 176 7.92 9.71 -19.17
N LYS A 177 6.84 10.51 -19.20
CA LYS A 177 6.81 11.70 -20.06
C LYS A 177 7.86 12.76 -19.68
N VAL A 178 8.35 12.77 -18.44
CA VAL A 178 9.42 13.65 -17.98
C VAL A 178 10.81 13.03 -18.21
N GLN A 179 10.93 11.69 -18.19
CA GLN A 179 12.18 10.97 -18.47
C GLN A 179 12.47 10.82 -19.98
N THR A 180 11.45 10.54 -20.80
CA THR A 180 11.56 10.37 -22.25
C THR A 180 11.90 11.69 -22.96
N ALA A 181 11.38 12.83 -22.47
CA ALA A 181 11.76 14.15 -22.97
C ALA A 181 13.26 14.48 -22.73
N LYS A 182 13.92 13.83 -21.76
CA LYS A 182 15.36 13.96 -21.48
C LYS A 182 16.22 12.94 -22.24
N LYS A 183 15.73 11.72 -22.47
CA LYS A 183 16.43 10.74 -23.33
C LYS A 183 16.72 11.26 -24.74
N GLN A 184 15.90 12.19 -25.24
CA GLN A 184 16.11 12.86 -26.53
C GLN A 184 17.15 14.00 -26.49
N LEU A 185 17.58 14.44 -25.30
CA LEU A 185 18.55 15.53 -25.11
C LEU A 185 19.94 15.06 -24.63
N GLU A 186 20.05 13.85 -24.09
CA GLU A 186 21.23 13.37 -23.34
C GLU A 186 21.94 12.18 -24.03
N GLU A 187 22.07 12.17 -25.35
CA GLU A 187 22.86 11.20 -26.13
C GLU A 187 24.40 11.23 -25.88
N LYS A 188 24.86 11.89 -24.80
CA LYS A 188 26.29 11.97 -24.47
C LYS A 188 26.56 11.89 -22.96
N LYS A 189 26.77 10.66 -22.46
CA LYS A 189 28.01 10.21 -21.79
C LYS A 189 27.75 8.93 -21.01
N ASP A 190 28.57 7.93 -21.30
CA ASP A 190 28.70 6.68 -20.54
C ASP A 190 28.91 6.94 -19.05
N SER A 191 27.88 6.63 -18.27
CA SER A 191 27.90 6.04 -16.92
C SER A 191 26.48 6.14 -16.34
N GLU A 192 25.54 5.43 -16.96
CA GLU A 192 24.18 5.27 -16.42
C GLU A 192 24.19 4.28 -15.24
N GLU A 193 24.74 4.68 -14.10
CA GLU A 193 24.29 4.06 -12.85
C GLU A 193 22.83 4.47 -12.64
N PRO A 194 21.91 3.51 -12.49
CA PRO A 194 20.50 3.85 -12.27
C PRO A 194 20.38 4.64 -10.97
N ASP A 195 19.90 5.88 -11.07
CA ASP A 195 19.60 6.74 -9.92
C ASP A 195 18.79 5.95 -8.88
N PHE A 196 19.13 6.11 -7.59
CA PHE A 196 18.47 5.42 -6.48
C PHE A 196 16.94 5.53 -6.54
N SER A 197 16.41 6.68 -7.01
CA SER A 197 14.97 6.87 -7.22
C SER A 197 14.37 5.91 -8.25
N THR A 198 15.10 5.63 -9.33
CA THR A 198 14.70 4.71 -10.41
C THR A 198 14.84 3.26 -9.98
N ILE A 199 15.85 2.93 -9.17
CA ILE A 199 16.00 1.61 -8.54
C ILE A 199 14.80 1.35 -7.63
N MET A 200 14.46 2.30 -6.75
CA MET A 200 13.33 2.15 -5.82
C MET A 200 12.00 1.97 -6.59
N GLN A 201 11.79 2.71 -7.67
CA GLN A 201 10.60 2.53 -8.52
C GLN A 201 10.58 1.15 -9.19
N LYS A 202 11.69 0.70 -9.79
CA LYS A 202 11.76 -0.63 -10.40
C LYS A 202 11.57 -1.75 -9.38
N GLN A 203 12.10 -1.60 -8.16
CA GLN A 203 11.85 -2.52 -7.06
C GLN A 203 10.36 -2.57 -6.73
N MET A 204 9.69 -1.42 -6.55
CA MET A 204 8.24 -1.42 -6.31
C MET A 204 7.45 -2.08 -7.45
N LEU A 205 7.85 -1.86 -8.70
CA LEU A 205 7.17 -2.41 -9.89
C LEU A 205 7.27 -3.93 -9.97
N TYR A 206 8.46 -4.50 -9.74
CA TYR A 206 8.69 -5.92 -9.97
C TYR A 206 8.75 -6.73 -8.68
N LEU A 207 9.47 -6.25 -7.66
CA LEU A 207 9.65 -6.98 -6.40
C LEU A 207 8.35 -7.08 -5.59
N GLY A 208 7.55 -6.01 -5.56
CA GLY A 208 6.29 -5.99 -4.81
C GLY A 208 5.30 -7.08 -5.28
N PRO A 209 4.91 -7.10 -6.56
CA PRO A 209 4.08 -8.16 -7.13
C PRO A 209 4.68 -9.56 -6.99
N PHE A 210 6.00 -9.69 -7.18
CA PHE A 210 6.67 -10.97 -7.01
C PHE A 210 6.55 -11.52 -5.59
N LEU A 211 6.83 -10.71 -4.57
CA LEU A 211 6.67 -11.10 -3.17
C LEU A 211 5.21 -11.41 -2.84
N THR A 212 4.28 -10.64 -3.39
CA THR A 212 2.83 -10.86 -3.22
C THR A 212 2.41 -12.20 -3.78
N PHE A 213 2.92 -12.59 -4.94
CA PHE A 213 2.69 -13.93 -5.51
C PHE A 213 3.25 -15.03 -4.61
N ILE A 214 4.53 -14.94 -4.21
CA ILE A 214 5.18 -15.96 -3.38
C ILE A 214 4.46 -16.13 -2.04
N PHE A 215 4.17 -15.03 -1.34
CA PHE A 215 3.48 -15.10 -0.06
C PHE A 215 2.01 -15.52 -0.21
N GLY A 216 1.32 -15.04 -1.25
CA GLY A 216 -0.05 -15.44 -1.53
C GLY A 216 -0.19 -16.92 -1.91
N ALA A 217 0.82 -17.49 -2.55
CA ALA A 217 0.83 -18.90 -2.93
C ALA A 217 1.26 -19.82 -1.77
N LYS A 218 1.96 -19.29 -0.76
CA LYS A 218 2.44 -20.05 0.41
C LYS A 218 1.52 -20.00 1.61
N PHE A 219 0.81 -18.90 1.81
CA PHE A 219 -0.05 -18.69 2.99
C PHE A 219 -1.55 -18.81 2.64
N SER A 220 -2.39 -18.67 3.66
CA SER A 220 -3.86 -18.68 3.56
C SER A 220 -4.40 -17.79 2.43
N ALA A 221 -5.43 -18.26 1.73
CA ALA A 221 -6.13 -17.52 0.67
C ALA A 221 -6.77 -16.20 1.13
N GLY A 222 -6.92 -15.98 2.45
CA GLY A 222 -7.37 -14.69 3.00
C GLY A 222 -6.41 -13.54 2.67
N LEU A 223 -5.11 -13.81 2.59
CA LEU A 223 -4.10 -12.79 2.24
C LEU A 223 -4.24 -12.31 0.78
N PRO A 224 -4.30 -13.18 -0.24
CA PRO A 224 -4.65 -12.80 -1.60
C PRO A 224 -5.97 -12.02 -1.72
N ILE A 225 -7.04 -12.43 -1.02
CA ILE A 225 -8.34 -11.71 -1.05
C ILE A 225 -8.16 -10.28 -0.51
N TYR A 226 -7.43 -10.13 0.60
CA TYR A 226 -7.07 -8.82 1.14
C TYR A 226 -6.29 -7.99 0.11
N TRP A 227 -5.24 -8.55 -0.50
CA TRP A 227 -4.42 -7.85 -1.50
C TRP A 227 -5.19 -7.42 -2.75
N ILE A 228 -6.07 -8.27 -3.27
CA ILE A 228 -6.95 -7.94 -4.39
C ILE A 228 -7.84 -6.75 -3.99
N THR A 229 -8.54 -6.87 -2.87
CA THR A 229 -9.48 -5.84 -2.39
C THR A 229 -8.78 -4.51 -2.17
N THR A 230 -7.62 -4.54 -1.51
CA THR A 230 -6.88 -3.31 -1.28
C THR A 230 -6.36 -2.69 -2.57
N THR A 231 -5.93 -3.50 -3.53
CA THR A 231 -5.39 -2.98 -4.80
C THR A 231 -6.50 -2.33 -5.61
N LEU A 232 -7.67 -2.96 -5.68
CA LEU A 232 -8.86 -2.40 -6.31
C LEU A 232 -9.28 -1.08 -5.66
N PHE A 233 -9.32 -1.03 -4.32
CA PHE A 233 -9.61 0.21 -3.61
C PHE A 233 -8.60 1.30 -3.95
N MET A 234 -7.30 0.99 -3.95
CA MET A 234 -6.25 1.96 -4.29
C MET A 234 -6.36 2.48 -5.72
N ILE A 235 -6.71 1.62 -6.68
CA ILE A 235 -6.96 2.04 -8.06
C ILE A 235 -8.12 3.04 -8.10
N VAL A 236 -9.26 2.71 -7.48
CA VAL A 236 -10.43 3.60 -7.40
C VAL A 236 -10.07 4.93 -6.72
N GLN A 237 -9.38 4.86 -5.59
CA GLN A 237 -8.90 6.03 -4.84
C GLN A 237 -8.00 6.91 -5.70
N GLN A 238 -7.07 6.31 -6.44
CA GLN A 238 -6.14 7.03 -7.32
C GLN A 238 -6.89 7.77 -8.43
N TYR A 239 -7.84 7.10 -9.10
CA TYR A 239 -8.68 7.74 -10.11
C TYR A 239 -9.48 8.91 -9.54
N TRP A 240 -10.06 8.74 -8.34
CA TRP A 240 -10.83 9.79 -7.67
C TRP A 240 -9.99 11.00 -7.26
N ILE A 241 -8.75 10.80 -6.81
CA ILE A 241 -7.84 11.89 -6.45
C ILE A 241 -7.42 12.66 -7.71
N ILE A 242 -7.00 11.96 -8.77
CA ILE A 242 -6.55 12.58 -10.02
C ILE A 242 -7.68 13.36 -10.70
N SER A 243 -8.91 12.84 -10.69
CA SER A 243 -10.05 13.52 -11.30
C SER A 243 -10.40 14.84 -10.58
N LYS A 244 -10.30 14.87 -9.25
CA LYS A 244 -10.46 16.10 -8.47
C LYS A 244 -9.39 17.15 -8.80
N GLU A 245 -8.12 16.75 -8.89
CA GLU A 245 -7.04 17.68 -9.27
C GLU A 245 -7.28 18.31 -10.65
N LYS A 246 -7.67 17.52 -11.65
CA LYS A 246 -7.98 18.02 -13.00
C LYS A 246 -9.14 19.02 -13.00
N THR A 247 -10.13 18.79 -12.15
CA THR A 247 -11.31 19.67 -12.04
C THR A 247 -10.94 21.01 -11.41
N ALA A 248 -10.11 20.99 -10.36
CA ALA A 248 -9.60 22.21 -9.71
C ALA A 248 -8.78 23.08 -10.69
N LEU A 249 -7.85 22.49 -11.44
CA LEU A 249 -7.04 23.21 -12.43
C LEU A 249 -7.89 23.85 -13.54
N LYS A 250 -8.96 23.18 -13.98
CA LYS A 250 -9.89 23.73 -14.98
C LYS A 250 -10.71 24.91 -14.45
N ALA A 251 -11.01 24.94 -13.16
CA ALA A 251 -11.72 26.05 -12.54
C ALA A 251 -10.83 27.30 -12.43
N GLU A 252 -9.56 27.11 -12.04
CA GLU A 252 -8.56 28.19 -11.90
C GLU A 252 -8.19 28.83 -13.26
N ASN A 253 -8.07 28.02 -14.31
CA ASN A 253 -7.82 28.50 -15.67
C ASN A 253 -9.05 29.18 -16.32
N LYS A 254 -10.25 29.02 -15.76
CA LYS A 254 -11.46 29.72 -16.21
C LYS A 254 -11.69 31.04 -15.48
N SER A 255 -11.02 31.26 -14.35
CA SER A 255 -11.10 32.48 -13.55
C SER A 255 -9.93 33.44 -13.77
N SER A 256 -8.96 33.06 -14.60
CA SER A 256 -7.82 33.89 -15.04
C SER A 256 -8.04 34.33 -16.48
#